data_AF-A0A3D5UZ47-F1
#
_entry.id   AF-A0A3D5UZ47-F1
#
_cell.length_a   1.000
_cell.length_b   1.000
_cell.length_c   1.000
_cell.angle_alpha   90.00
_cell.angle_beta   90.00
_cell.angle_gamma   90.00
#
_symmetry.space_group_name_H-M   'P 1'
#
loop_
_entity.id
_entity.type
_entity.pdbx_description
1 polymer ?
#
loop_
_entity_poly.entity_id
_entity_poly.type
_entity_poly.pdbx_seq_one_letter_code
_entity_poly.pdbx_strand_id
1 'polypeptide(L)' 'GWGTINGRPVFVFVKDFTVFGGSLSRSHARKMTKVQDMALKTGAPIIGLFDAGGAR' A
#
# COMPACT_ATOMS: atom_id res chain seq x y z
N GLY A 1 -1.25 4.40 -3.59
CA GLY A 1 -1.18 5.72 -4.22
C GLY A 1 0.08 6.44 -3.81
N TRP A 2 0.18 7.73 -4.10
CA TRP A 2 1.28 8.59 -3.67
C TRP A 2 0.79 10.02 -3.44
N GLY A 3 1.55 10.80 -2.69
CA GLY A 3 1.31 12.20 -2.40
C GLY A 3 2.55 12.84 -1.77
N THR A 4 2.39 13.95 -1.06
CA THR A 4 3.49 14.63 -0.36
C THR A 4 3.25 14.70 1.14
N ILE A 5 4.28 14.42 1.94
CA ILE A 5 4.31 14.66 3.38
C ILE A 5 5.44 15.65 3.66
N ASN A 6 5.13 16.82 4.21
CA ASN A 6 6.09 17.92 4.43
C ASN A 6 6.88 18.26 3.15
N GLY A 7 6.21 18.29 2.00
CA GLY A 7 6.81 18.55 0.68
C GLY A 7 7.63 17.40 0.09
N ARG A 8 7.82 16.29 0.80
CA ARG A 8 8.55 15.11 0.30
C ARG A 8 7.59 14.11 -0.35
N PRO A 9 7.88 13.58 -1.55
CA PRO A 9 7.05 12.56 -2.17
C PRO A 9 7.03 11.30 -1.31
N VAL A 10 5.85 10.72 -1.10
CA VAL A 10 5.63 9.51 -0.30
C VAL A 10 4.59 8.63 -0.97
N PHE A 11 4.86 7.33 -1.00
CA PHE A 11 3.92 6.30 -1.47
C PHE A 11 3.13 5.73 -0.30
N VAL A 12 1.87 5.38 -0.53
CA VAL A 12 1.00 4.83 0.52
C VAL A 12 0.12 3.70 -0.02
N PHE A 13 -0.06 2.65 0.76
CA PHE A 13 -1.09 1.64 0.55
C PHE A 13 -1.82 1.33 1.86
N VAL A 14 -3.05 0.85 1.74
CA VAL A 14 -3.92 0.53 2.88
C VAL A 14 -4.54 -0.84 2.67
N LYS A 15 -4.60 -1.65 3.73
CA LYS A 15 -5.51 -2.78 3.84
C LYS A 15 -6.68 -2.34 4.73
N ASP A 16 -7.89 -2.48 4.21
CA ASP A 16 -9.13 -2.04 4.85
C ASP A 16 -9.93 -3.26 5.29
N PHE A 17 -10.14 -3.41 6.60
CA PHE A 17 -10.81 -4.57 7.18
C PHE A 17 -12.26 -4.70 6.73
N THR A 18 -12.95 -3.57 6.48
CA THR A 18 -14.36 -3.55 6.08
C THR A 18 -14.57 -4.16 4.69
N VAL A 19 -13.52 -4.22 3.87
CA VAL A 19 -13.53 -4.80 2.52
C VAL A 19 -12.94 -6.21 2.55
N PHE A 20 -13.81 -7.22 2.60
CA PHE A 20 -13.43 -8.63 2.65
C PHE A 20 -12.44 -8.97 3.78
N GLY A 21 -12.60 -8.37 4.96
CA GLY A 21 -11.74 -8.60 6.13
C GLY A 21 -10.33 -8.03 5.97
N GLY A 22 -10.09 -7.14 5.00
CA GLY A 22 -8.76 -6.66 4.65
C GLY A 22 -7.86 -7.79 4.15
N SER A 23 -8.44 -8.89 3.67
CA SER A 23 -7.67 -10.09 3.30
C SER A 23 -6.78 -9.88 2.08
N LEU A 24 -5.63 -10.56 2.08
CA LEU A 24 -4.68 -10.49 0.98
C LEU A 24 -5.10 -11.43 -0.16
N SER A 25 -5.59 -10.87 -1.28
CA SER A 25 -5.84 -11.61 -2.51
C SER A 25 -4.78 -11.30 -3.58
N ARG A 26 -4.71 -12.08 -4.66
CA ARG A 26 -3.77 -11.84 -5.78
C ARG A 26 -3.91 -10.45 -6.40
N SER A 27 -5.13 -9.94 -6.53
CA SER A 27 -5.39 -8.60 -7.08
C SER A 27 -5.00 -7.49 -6.10
N HIS A 28 -5.25 -7.66 -4.79
CA HIS A 28 -4.76 -6.76 -3.74
C HIS A 28 -3.23 -6.74 -3.67
N ALA A 29 -2.60 -7.91 -3.69
CA ALA A 29 -1.15 -8.05 -3.70
C ALA A 29 -0.53 -7.31 -4.89
N ARG A 30 -1.12 -7.44 -6.10
CA ARG A 30 -0.66 -6.72 -7.30
C ARG A 30 -0.75 -5.19 -7.17
N LYS A 31 -1.81 -4.66 -6.56
CA LYS A 31 -1.94 -3.21 -6.32
C LYS A 31 -0.88 -2.72 -5.33
N MET A 32 -0.63 -3.49 -4.26
CA MET A 32 0.39 -3.16 -3.26
C MET A 32 1.80 -3.20 -3.84
N THR A 33 2.16 -4.28 -4.55
CA THR A 33 3.48 -4.41 -5.20
C THR A 33 3.71 -3.31 -6.23
N LYS A 34 2.70 -2.93 -7.02
CA LYS A 34 2.84 -1.78 -7.93
C LYS A 34 3.22 -0.49 -7.20
N VAL A 35 2.67 -0.24 -6.01
CA VAL A 35 3.02 0.95 -5.19
C VAL A 35 4.43 0.83 -4.62
N GLN A 36 4.82 -0.36 -4.18
CA GLN A 36 6.18 -0.64 -3.70
C GLN A 36 7.22 -0.45 -4.82
N ASP A 37 6.95 -0.96 -6.03
CA ASP A 37 7.83 -0.80 -7.19
C ASP A 37 8.02 0.67 -7.57
N MET A 38 6.96 1.48 -7.50
CA MET A 38 7.06 2.91 -7.76
C MET A 38 7.87 3.65 -6.69
N ALA A 39 7.70 3.27 -5.41
CA ALA A 39 8.51 3.82 -4.32
C ALA A 39 10.00 3.50 -4.50
N LEU A 40 10.32 2.23 -4.83
CA LEU A 40 11.67 1.77 -5.15
C LEU A 40 12.29 2.55 -6.32
N LYS A 41 11.55 2.70 -7.43
CA LYS A 41 12.04 3.40 -8.62
C LYS A 41 12.33 4.88 -8.39
N THR A 42 11.59 5.52 -7.49
CA THR A 42 11.70 6.95 -7.21
C THR A 42 12.60 7.26 -6.02
N GLY A 43 13.02 6.26 -5.26
CA GLY A 43 13.77 6.44 -4.01
C GLY A 43 12.96 7.15 -2.92
N ALA A 44 11.62 7.14 -3.02
CA ALA A 44 10.73 7.81 -2.09
C ALA A 44 10.27 6.86 -0.96
N PRO A 45 10.04 7.36 0.27
CA PRO A 45 9.47 6.57 1.36
C PRO A 45 8.12 5.95 1.00
N ILE A 46 7.82 4.79 1.59
CA ILE A 46 6.53 4.13 1.48
C ILE A 46 5.94 3.84 2.86
N ILE A 47 4.63 4.07 3.00
CA ILE A 47 3.87 3.82 4.23
C ILE A 47 2.80 2.77 3.95
N GLY A 48 2.73 1.74 4.79
CA GLY A 48 1.65 0.75 4.78
C GLY A 48 0.75 0.92 5.99
N LEU A 49 -0.55 1.10 5.78
CA LEU A 49 -1.56 1.08 6.84
C LEU A 49 -2.24 -0.29 6.84
N PHE A 50 -2.15 -1.00 7.96
CA PHE A 50 -2.63 -2.37 8.09
C PHE A 50 -3.79 -2.43 9.07
N ASP A 51 -5.00 -2.49 8.54
CA ASP A 51 -6.20 -2.90 9.26
C ASP A 51 -6.77 -4.13 8.56
N ALA A 52 -6.32 -5.32 8.97
CA ALA A 52 -6.60 -6.55 8.23
C ALA A 52 -6.54 -7.81 9.09
N GLY A 53 -7.43 -8.77 8.79
CA GLY A 53 -7.51 -10.06 9.49
C GLY A 53 -6.52 -11.13 9.02
N GLY A 54 -5.78 -10.91 7.93
CA GLY A 54 -4.74 -11.84 7.48
C GLY A 54 -4.83 -12.27 6.00
N ALA A 55 -4.42 -13.50 5.71
CA ALA A 55 -4.41 -14.09 4.37
C ALA A 55 -5.78 -14.70 4.00
N ARG A 56 -6.12 -14.71 2.70
CA ARG A 56 -7.20 -15.54 2.15
C ARG A 56 -6.81 -16.12 0.79
#